data_AF-A0A426QUG5-F1
#
_entry.id   AF-A0A426QUG5-F1
#
_cell.length_a   1.000
_cell.length_b   1.000
_cell.length_c   1.000
_cell.angle_alpha   90.00
_cell.angle_beta   90.00
_cell.angle_gamma   90.00
#
_symmetry.space_group_name_H-M   'P 1'
#
loop_
_entity.id
_entity.type
_entity.pdbx_description
1 polymer ?
#
loop_
_entity_poly.entity_id
_entity_poly.type
_entity_poly.pdbx_seq_one_letter_code
_entity_poly.pdbx_strand_id
1 'polypeptide(L)'
;MPRPERMKSALAGWSPVDPPQPADVVAQPEPEPVADGPDRTKWKRSFYLYRSTVDELLNAAEALSATPGAPRGPSDLVNAAVEEYLETLRKRFNDGEPFPQRTGPLARGPRIR
;
A
#
# COMPACT_ATOMS: atom_id res chain seq x y z
N MET A 1 3.81 -0.07 43.33
CA MET A 1 3.11 -1.37 43.28
C MET A 1 3.53 -2.08 41.99
N PRO A 2 4.30 -3.18 42.04
CA PRO A 2 4.66 -3.93 40.84
C PRO A 2 3.45 -4.67 40.25
N ARG A 3 3.40 -4.76 38.92
CA ARG A 3 2.34 -5.46 38.15
C ARG A 3 2.52 -6.98 38.29
N PRO A 4 1.46 -7.77 38.56
CA PRO A 4 1.59 -9.22 38.66
C PRO A 4 1.85 -9.87 37.29
N GLU A 5 2.72 -10.88 37.26
CA GLU A 5 3.03 -11.68 36.07
C GLU A 5 1.90 -12.65 35.71
N ARG A 6 1.74 -12.93 34.40
CA ARG A 6 0.75 -13.90 33.91
C ARG A 6 1.20 -15.34 34.21
N MET A 7 0.34 -16.11 34.86
CA MET A 7 0.52 -17.55 35.06
C MET A 7 0.47 -18.28 33.70
N LYS A 8 1.46 -19.14 33.43
CA LYS A 8 1.48 -20.03 32.26
C LYS A 8 0.51 -21.19 32.52
N SER A 9 -0.44 -21.40 31.62
CA SER A 9 -1.45 -22.46 31.68
C SER A 9 -0.85 -23.86 31.51
N ALA A 10 -1.32 -24.81 32.31
CA ALA A 10 -0.87 -26.22 32.39
C ALA A 10 -1.33 -27.13 31.22
N LEU A 11 -1.70 -26.56 30.07
CA LEU A 11 -2.11 -27.29 28.85
C LEU A 11 -1.08 -27.18 27.71
N ALA A 12 0.14 -26.74 28.00
CA ALA A 12 1.26 -26.81 27.07
C ALA A 12 1.79 -28.25 27.01
N GLY A 13 1.12 -29.13 26.26
CA GLY A 13 1.59 -30.50 26.11
C GLY A 13 0.64 -31.52 25.49
N TRP A 14 -0.51 -31.11 24.95
CA TRP A 14 -1.42 -32.04 24.26
C TRP A 14 -1.55 -31.67 22.78
N SER A 15 -0.94 -32.49 21.93
CA SER A 15 -1.25 -32.61 20.51
C SER A 15 -1.45 -34.09 20.20
N PRO A 16 -2.63 -34.56 19.78
CA PRO A 16 -2.97 -35.98 19.69
C PRO A 16 -2.73 -36.54 18.27
N VAL A 17 -1.56 -36.32 17.70
CA VAL A 17 -1.23 -36.87 16.37
C VAL A 17 0.18 -37.47 16.40
N ASP A 18 0.24 -38.80 16.27
CA ASP A 18 1.49 -39.55 16.14
C ASP A 18 2.28 -39.13 14.89
N PRO A 19 3.63 -39.12 14.94
CA PRO A 19 4.46 -38.75 13.81
C PRO A 19 4.56 -39.91 12.79
N PRO A 20 4.43 -39.66 11.47
CA PRO A 20 4.78 -40.65 10.47
C PRO A 20 6.31 -40.77 10.32
N GLN A 21 6.78 -42.03 10.23
CA GLN A 21 8.17 -42.43 10.00
C GLN A 21 8.73 -41.98 8.64
N PRO A 22 10.08 -41.92 8.47
CA PRO A 22 10.72 -41.21 7.37
C PRO A 22 10.66 -42.03 6.08
N ALA A 23 10.00 -41.49 5.07
CA ALA A 23 10.05 -41.97 3.69
C ALA A 23 10.74 -40.91 2.82
N ASP A 24 11.85 -41.34 2.23
CA ASP A 24 12.53 -40.88 1.03
C ASP A 24 12.48 -39.38 0.65
N VAL A 25 13.68 -38.81 0.56
CA VAL A 25 13.96 -37.49 -0.03
C VAL A 25 13.56 -37.50 -1.50
N VAL A 26 12.30 -37.15 -1.78
CA VAL A 26 11.88 -36.72 -3.10
C VAL A 26 12.27 -35.25 -3.22
N ALA A 27 13.21 -34.97 -4.13
CA ALA A 27 13.63 -33.62 -4.47
C ALA A 27 12.41 -32.72 -4.73
N GLN A 28 12.21 -31.76 -3.85
CA GLN A 28 11.19 -30.73 -4.02
C GLN A 28 11.63 -29.86 -5.20
N PRO A 29 10.79 -29.68 -6.24
CA PRO A 29 11.13 -28.77 -7.31
C PRO A 29 11.30 -27.37 -6.73
N GLU A 30 12.39 -26.73 -7.14
CA GLU A 30 12.73 -25.34 -6.85
C GLU A 30 11.49 -24.46 -7.12
N PRO A 31 11.04 -23.64 -6.16
CA PRO A 31 9.84 -22.83 -6.37
C PRO A 31 10.11 -21.88 -7.53
N GLU A 32 9.38 -22.08 -8.63
CA GLU A 32 9.32 -21.12 -9.73
C GLU A 32 9.01 -19.73 -9.14
N PRO A 33 9.66 -18.65 -9.63
CA PRO A 33 9.39 -17.31 -9.15
C PRO A 33 7.92 -17.02 -9.40
N VAL A 34 7.15 -16.97 -8.31
CA VAL A 34 5.77 -16.50 -8.32
C VAL A 34 5.82 -15.13 -8.97
N ALA A 35 5.24 -15.01 -10.16
CA ALA A 35 5.13 -13.71 -10.83
C ALA A 35 4.53 -12.74 -9.81
N ASP A 36 5.32 -11.73 -9.43
CA ASP A 36 4.91 -10.71 -8.47
C ASP A 36 3.60 -10.12 -8.98
N GLY A 37 2.52 -10.41 -8.25
CA GLY A 37 1.26 -9.70 -8.45
C GLY A 37 1.50 -8.19 -8.34
N PRO A 38 0.58 -7.35 -8.84
CA PRO A 38 0.76 -5.90 -8.77
C PRO A 38 1.11 -5.50 -7.34
N ASP A 39 2.22 -4.78 -7.14
CA ASP A 39 2.63 -4.35 -5.80
C ASP A 39 1.50 -3.52 -5.17
N ARG A 40 0.81 -4.10 -4.19
CA ARG A 40 -0.31 -3.47 -3.48
C ARG A 40 0.15 -2.69 -2.26
N THR A 41 1.46 -2.52 -2.09
CA THR A 41 2.04 -1.82 -0.93
C THR A 41 1.65 -0.36 -0.95
N LYS A 42 0.81 0.04 0.00
CA LYS A 42 0.36 1.43 0.16
C LYS A 42 1.32 2.21 1.05
N TRP A 43 1.71 3.40 0.60
CA TRP A 43 2.52 4.34 1.38
C TRP A 43 1.66 5.53 1.81
N LYS A 44 1.65 5.86 3.10
CA LYS A 44 0.98 7.07 3.59
C LYS A 44 1.83 8.31 3.32
N ARG A 45 1.26 9.30 2.64
CA ARG A 45 1.83 10.64 2.47
C ARG A 45 0.75 11.69 2.75
N SER A 46 1.15 12.80 3.36
CA SER A 46 0.26 13.91 3.68
C SER A 46 0.69 15.15 2.88
N PHE A 47 -0.29 15.84 2.31
CA PHE A 47 -0.11 17.08 1.58
C PHE A 47 -1.12 18.10 2.10
N TYR A 48 -0.77 19.39 2.01
CA TYR A 48 -1.72 20.47 2.27
C TYR A 48 -2.45 20.81 0.97
N LEU A 49 -3.76 20.97 1.06
CA LEU A 49 -4.62 21.43 -0.02
C LEU A 49 -5.32 22.72 0.43
N TYR A 50 -5.74 23.54 -0.53
CA TYR A 50 -6.59 24.68 -0.23
C TYR A 50 -7.94 24.20 0.29
N ARG A 51 -8.51 24.95 1.24
CA ARG A 51 -9.80 24.62 1.86
C ARG A 51 -10.90 24.44 0.82
N SER A 52 -11.01 25.35 -0.14
CA SER A 52 -12.01 25.27 -1.21
C SER A 52 -11.89 23.98 -2.02
N THR A 53 -10.66 23.56 -2.35
CA THR A 53 -10.41 22.30 -3.06
C THR A 53 -10.83 21.08 -2.23
N VAL A 54 -10.61 21.12 -0.91
CA VAL A 54 -11.06 20.04 -0.03
C VAL A 54 -12.59 19.97 0.01
N ASP A 55 -13.27 21.11 0.11
CA ASP A 55 -14.73 21.16 0.14
C ASP A 55 -15.33 20.61 -1.17
N GLU A 56 -14.82 21.02 -2.33
CA GLU A 56 -15.23 20.48 -3.64
C GLU A 56 -14.97 18.97 -3.77
N LEU A 57 -13.82 18.51 -3.30
CA LEU A 57 -13.45 17.09 -3.33
C LEU A 57 -14.40 16.23 -2.48
N LEU A 58 -14.79 16.72 -1.29
CA LEU A 58 -15.73 16.02 -0.43
C LEU A 58 -17.13 15.98 -1.06
N ASN A 59 -17.58 17.09 -1.64
CA ASN A 59 -18.86 17.15 -2.36
C ASN A 59 -18.88 16.17 -3.55
N ALA A 60 -17.79 16.12 -4.32
CA ALA A 60 -17.66 15.19 -5.44
C ALA A 60 -17.66 13.73 -4.97
N ALA A 61 -16.96 13.41 -3.88
CA ALA A 61 -16.94 12.08 -3.30
C ALA A 61 -18.34 11.63 -2.87
N GLU A 62 -19.11 12.53 -2.25
CA GLU A 62 -20.49 12.25 -1.85
C GLU A 62 -21.40 12.01 -3.06
N ALA A 63 -21.35 12.91 -4.06
CA ALA A 63 -22.15 12.83 -5.27
C ALA A 63 -21.86 11.58 -6.11
N LEU A 64 -20.62 11.11 -6.13
CA LEU A 64 -20.18 9.98 -6.94
C LEU A 64 -20.21 8.63 -6.20
N SER A 65 -20.51 8.63 -4.90
CA SER A 65 -20.45 7.43 -4.05
C SER A 65 -21.29 6.25 -4.55
N ALA A 66 -22.41 6.51 -5.21
CA ALA A 66 -23.31 5.50 -5.78
C ALA A 66 -23.07 5.21 -7.28
N THR A 67 -22.16 5.94 -7.94
CA THR A 67 -21.94 5.84 -9.38
C THR A 67 -21.05 4.64 -9.71
N PRO A 68 -21.52 3.64 -10.48
CA PRO A 68 -20.71 2.50 -10.86
C PRO A 68 -19.46 2.93 -11.66
N GLY A 69 -18.30 2.46 -11.25
CA GLY A 69 -17.02 2.78 -11.90
C GLY A 69 -16.40 4.12 -11.50
N ALA A 70 -17.10 4.95 -10.71
CA ALA A 70 -16.52 6.16 -10.16
C ALA A 70 -15.63 5.85 -8.92
N PRO A 71 -14.66 6.73 -8.60
CA PRO A 71 -13.90 6.64 -7.37
C PRO A 71 -14.83 6.66 -6.14
N ARG A 72 -14.63 5.71 -5.21
CA ARG A 72 -15.60 5.45 -4.13
C ARG A 72 -15.51 6.40 -2.95
N GLY A 73 -14.55 7.32 -2.96
CA GLY A 73 -14.39 8.28 -1.89
C GLY A 73 -13.21 9.24 -2.09
N PRO A 74 -12.96 10.11 -1.09
CA PRO A 74 -11.96 11.17 -1.18
C PRO A 74 -10.56 10.66 -1.52
N SER A 75 -10.11 9.58 -0.88
CA SER A 75 -8.77 9.02 -1.12
C SER A 75 -8.61 8.43 -2.52
N ASP A 76 -9.63 7.76 -3.03
CA ASP A 76 -9.61 7.18 -4.37
C ASP A 76 -9.60 8.30 -5.43
N LEU A 77 -10.37 9.37 -5.21
CA LEU A 77 -10.34 10.57 -6.06
C LEU A 77 -8.95 11.20 -6.10
N VAL A 78 -8.31 11.40 -4.94
CA VAL A 78 -6.95 11.96 -4.90
C VAL A 78 -5.96 11.05 -5.62
N ASN A 79 -6.04 9.73 -5.41
CA ASN A 79 -5.14 8.79 -6.08
C ASN A 79 -5.31 8.84 -7.60
N ALA A 80 -6.55 8.74 -8.10
CA ALA A 80 -6.85 8.80 -9.53
C ALA A 80 -6.38 10.12 -10.16
N ALA A 81 -6.64 11.26 -9.49
CA ALA A 81 -6.21 12.56 -9.98
C ALA A 81 -4.67 12.70 -10.05
N VAL A 82 -3.96 12.15 -9.06
CA VAL A 82 -2.49 12.15 -9.07
C VAL A 82 -1.94 11.25 -10.17
N GLU A 83 -2.50 10.05 -10.36
CA GLU A 83 -2.11 9.10 -11.40
C GLU A 83 -2.32 9.68 -12.81
N GLU A 84 -3.50 10.24 -13.08
CA GLU A 84 -3.83 10.88 -14.36
C GLU A 84 -2.91 12.06 -14.66
N TYR A 85 -2.62 12.88 -13.66
CA TYR A 85 -1.71 14.01 -13.84
C TYR A 85 -0.27 13.54 -14.09
N LEU A 86 0.20 12.48 -13.40
CA LEU A 86 1.51 11.89 -13.65
C LEU A 86 1.62 11.32 -15.08
N GLU A 87 0.59 10.66 -15.60
CA GLU A 87 0.57 10.21 -16.99
C GLU A 87 0.66 11.38 -17.97
N THR A 88 -0.07 12.46 -17.68
CA THR A 88 0.01 13.70 -18.47
C THR A 88 1.42 14.27 -18.46
N LEU A 89 2.08 14.29 -17.30
CA LEU A 89 3.46 14.77 -17.17
C LEU A 89 4.47 13.86 -17.89
N ARG A 90 4.29 12.54 -17.86
CA ARG A 90 5.14 11.60 -18.61
C ARG A 90 5.06 11.87 -20.10
N LYS A 91 3.85 11.99 -20.65
CA LYS A 91 3.62 12.29 -22.07
C LYS A 91 4.21 13.64 -22.48
N ARG A 92 4.16 14.65 -21.60
CA ARG A 92 4.62 16.00 -21.91
C ARG A 92 6.12 16.21 -21.72
N PHE A 93 6.73 15.54 -20.76
CA PHE A 93 8.09 15.86 -20.29
C PHE A 93 9.05 14.67 -20.30
N ASN A 94 8.60 13.49 -20.73
CA ASN A 94 9.40 12.27 -20.72
C ASN A 94 8.99 11.29 -21.83
N ASP A 95 8.51 11.81 -22.96
CA ASP A 95 8.14 11.02 -24.16
C ASP A 95 7.14 9.88 -23.91
N GLY A 96 6.34 9.98 -22.85
CA GLY A 96 5.42 8.92 -22.41
C GLY A 96 6.06 7.85 -21.54
N GLU A 97 7.39 7.83 -21.41
CA GLU A 97 8.12 6.89 -20.56
C GLU A 97 7.97 7.23 -19.05
N PRO A 98 8.18 6.27 -18.15
CA PRO A 98 8.22 6.53 -16.71
C PRO A 98 9.39 7.44 -16.31
N PHE A 99 9.14 8.34 -15.35
CA PHE A 99 10.22 9.15 -14.76
C PHE A 99 11.27 8.26 -14.07
N PRO A 100 12.57 8.62 -14.13
CA PRO A 100 13.63 7.83 -13.52
C PRO A 100 13.48 7.73 -11.99
N GLN A 101 13.91 6.60 -11.43
CA GLN A 101 13.88 6.38 -9.99
C GLN A 101 14.75 7.40 -9.27
N ARG A 102 14.20 8.01 -8.22
CA ARG A 102 14.91 9.02 -7.43
C ARG A 102 16.11 8.39 -6.70
N THR A 103 17.29 8.98 -6.88
CA THR A 103 18.57 8.49 -6.31
C THR A 103 18.86 8.99 -4.89
N GLY A 104 18.06 9.91 -4.35
CA GLY A 104 18.28 10.51 -3.04
C GLY A 104 17.03 11.20 -2.47
N PRO A 105 17.14 11.93 -1.35
CA PRO A 105 16.03 12.74 -0.82
C PRO A 105 15.68 13.89 -1.78
N LEU A 106 14.42 14.31 -1.79
CA LEU A 106 14.00 15.48 -2.55
C LEU A 106 14.70 16.72 -1.98
N ALA A 107 15.36 17.51 -2.85
CA ALA A 107 15.96 18.77 -2.45
C ALA A 107 14.86 19.66 -1.84
N ARG A 108 15.04 20.05 -0.57
CA ARG A 108 14.15 21.04 0.04
C ARG A 108 14.55 22.38 -0.55
N GLY A 109 13.64 23.00 -1.30
CA GLY A 109 13.83 24.37 -1.78
C GLY A 109 14.09 25.35 -0.62
N PRO A 110 14.54 26.58 -0.91
CA PRO A 110 14.76 27.60 0.10
C PRO A 110 13.51 27.72 0.98
N ARG A 111 13.66 27.55 2.29
CA ARG A 111 12.60 27.89 3.23
C ARG A 111 12.47 29.40 3.23
N ILE A 112 11.53 29.92 2.46
CA ILE A 112 11.12 31.31 2.59
C ILE A 112 10.60 31.46 4.03
N ARG A 113 11.27 32.30 4.82
CA ARG A 113 10.87 32.67 6.19
C ARG A 113 10.02 33.92 6.15
#